data_AF-A0A2T9UJJ3-F1
#
_entry.id   AF-A0A2T9UJJ3-F1
#
_cell.length_a   1.000
_cell.length_b   1.000
_cell.length_c   1.000
_cell.angle_alpha   90.00
_cell.angle_beta   90.00
_cell.angle_gamma   90.00
#
_symmetry.space_group_name_H-M   'P 1'
#
loop_
_entity.id
_entity.type
_entity.pdbx_description
1 polymer ?
#
loop_
_entity_poly.entity_id
_entity_poly.type
_entity_poly.pdbx_seq_one_letter_code
_entity_poly.pdbx_strand_id
1 'polypeptide(L)'
;HTLRRQRGSAMKILVRENTASLRATDERLLLACGANMVIPWNAPLSRCLTMIESVHGQKFSRYVPEDITTLLSMTQPLKLRGFQKWDVFCNAVNNMMNNPLLPAHGKGVLVALRPVPGIRVEQALTLCRPNRTGDIMTIGGNRLVLFLSFCRINDLDTALNHIFPLPTG
;
A
#
# COMPACT_ATOMS: atom_id res chain seq x y z
N HIS A 1 8.30 -2.13 15.21
CA HIS A 1 9.68 -2.66 15.24
C HIS A 1 10.37 -2.38 16.58
N THR A 2 10.71 -1.12 16.91
CA THR A 2 11.41 -0.75 18.16
C THR A 2 10.79 -1.33 19.42
N LEU A 3 9.47 -1.21 19.60
CA LEU A 3 8.75 -1.80 20.74
C LEU A 3 9.00 -3.30 20.89
N ARG A 4 8.95 -4.06 19.80
CA ARG A 4 9.16 -5.51 19.82
C ARG A 4 10.59 -5.88 20.18
N ARG A 5 11.58 -5.14 19.66
CA ARG A 5 13.01 -5.36 19.95
C ARG A 5 13.34 -5.03 21.41
N GLN A 6 12.84 -3.91 21.93
CA GLN A 6 13.19 -3.44 23.27
C GLN A 6 12.39 -4.10 24.40
N ARG A 7 11.15 -4.52 24.16
CA ARG A 7 10.22 -5.00 25.21
C ARG A 7 9.95 -6.51 25.15
N GLY A 8 10.54 -7.21 24.19
CA GLY A 8 10.49 -8.67 24.08
C GLY A 8 9.14 -9.23 23.62
N SER A 9 8.93 -10.52 23.87
CA SER A 9 7.84 -11.33 23.29
C SER A 9 6.52 -11.28 24.05
N ALA A 10 6.50 -10.81 25.30
CA ALA A 10 5.30 -10.80 26.15
C ALA A 10 4.35 -9.64 25.84
N MET A 11 4.84 -8.54 25.26
CA MET A 11 4.04 -7.37 24.87
C MET A 11 3.14 -7.71 23.68
N LYS A 12 1.88 -7.25 23.72
CA LYS A 12 0.93 -7.39 22.62
C LYS A 12 0.83 -6.07 21.89
N ILE A 13 1.13 -6.08 20.60
CA ILE A 13 1.12 -4.90 19.74
C ILE A 13 0.03 -5.13 18.69
N LEU A 14 -1.03 -4.32 18.73
CA LEU A 14 -2.12 -4.38 17.77
C LEU A 14 -2.15 -3.09 16.96
N VAL A 15 -2.56 -3.18 15.70
CA VAL A 15 -2.80 -2.01 14.84
C VAL A 15 -4.28 -1.99 14.47
N ARG A 16 -4.99 -0.93 14.86
CA ARG A 16 -6.38 -0.71 14.47
C ARG A 16 -6.44 0.18 13.24
N GLU A 17 -6.95 -0.37 12.15
CA GLU A 17 -7.28 0.39 10.96
C GLU A 17 -8.63 1.10 11.17
N ASN A 18 -8.65 2.44 11.08
CA ASN A 18 -9.88 3.23 11.22
C ASN A 18 -10.55 3.55 9.87
N THR A 19 -9.75 3.64 8.81
CA THR A 19 -10.20 3.95 7.44
C THR A 19 -9.60 2.93 6.47
N ALA A 20 -10.38 2.52 5.47
CA ALA A 20 -9.99 1.55 4.45
C ALA A 20 -8.78 2.07 3.64
N SER A 21 -7.58 1.73 4.11
CA SER A 21 -6.34 2.32 3.61
C SER A 21 -5.16 1.37 3.71
N LEU A 22 -5.22 0.34 4.53
CA LEU A 22 -4.12 -0.58 4.73
C LEU A 22 -4.08 -1.60 3.59
N ARG A 23 -3.03 -1.55 2.78
CA ARG A 23 -2.80 -2.54 1.71
C ARG A 23 -2.25 -3.82 2.33
N ALA A 24 -2.44 -4.95 1.65
CA ALA A 24 -2.00 -6.27 2.12
C ALA A 24 -0.49 -6.35 2.40
N THR A 25 0.32 -5.52 1.74
CA THR A 25 1.78 -5.45 1.95
C THR A 25 2.16 -4.63 3.16
N ASP A 26 1.48 -3.51 3.39
CA ASP A 26 1.69 -2.70 4.59
C ASP A 26 1.25 -3.51 5.81
N GLU A 27 0.15 -4.28 5.70
CA GLU A 27 -0.29 -5.24 6.71
C GLU A 27 0.80 -6.28 7.00
N ARG A 28 1.36 -6.92 5.97
CA ARG A 28 2.47 -7.88 6.12
C ARG A 28 3.71 -7.25 6.76
N LEU A 29 4.05 -6.02 6.40
CA LEU A 29 5.15 -5.28 7.00
C LEU A 29 4.93 -5.04 8.48
N LEU A 30 3.74 -4.60 8.88
CA LEU A 30 3.41 -4.36 10.28
C LEU A 30 3.53 -5.64 11.10
N LEU A 31 3.04 -6.76 10.57
CA LEU A 31 3.17 -8.08 11.21
C LEU A 31 4.63 -8.53 11.31
N ALA A 32 5.43 -8.34 10.24
CA ALA A 32 6.85 -8.65 10.22
C ALA A 32 7.67 -7.72 11.15
N CYS A 33 7.23 -6.47 11.33
CA CYS A 33 7.79 -5.51 12.27
C CYS A 33 7.50 -5.83 13.74
N GLY A 34 6.68 -6.86 14.02
CA GLY A 34 6.42 -7.32 15.38
C GLY A 34 5.00 -7.10 15.89
N ALA A 35 4.06 -6.64 15.05
CA ALA A 35 2.64 -6.59 15.42
C ALA A 35 2.09 -8.02 15.59
N ASN A 36 1.29 -8.22 16.63
CA ASN A 36 0.57 -9.48 16.85
C ASN A 36 -0.56 -9.64 15.85
N MET A 37 -1.35 -8.58 15.67
CA MET A 37 -2.54 -8.59 14.84
C MET A 37 -2.87 -7.21 14.30
N VAL A 38 -3.44 -7.18 13.11
CA VAL A 38 -4.08 -6.00 12.51
C VAL A 38 -5.58 -6.19 12.61
N ILE A 39 -6.26 -5.19 13.15
CA ILE A 39 -7.72 -5.14 13.26
C ILE A 39 -8.23 -4.30 12.07
N PRO A 40 -8.97 -4.91 11.12
CA PRO A 40 -9.36 -4.24 9.87
C PRO A 40 -10.44 -3.19 10.09
N TRP A 41 -10.55 -2.23 9.17
CA TRP A 41 -11.52 -1.12 9.25
C TRP A 41 -12.98 -1.58 9.32
N ASN A 42 -13.31 -2.69 8.64
CA ASN A 42 -14.66 -3.23 8.57
C ASN A 42 -15.10 -3.95 9.86
N ALA A 43 -14.20 -4.16 10.82
CA ALA A 43 -14.56 -4.73 12.11
C ALA A 43 -15.17 -3.63 13.02
N PRO A 44 -16.41 -3.80 13.54
CA PRO A 44 -17.00 -2.84 14.47
C PRO A 44 -16.28 -2.84 15.84
N LEU A 45 -16.58 -1.85 16.69
CA LEU A 45 -15.95 -1.72 18.01
C LEU A 45 -16.11 -2.99 18.87
N SER A 46 -17.29 -3.61 18.88
CA SER A 46 -17.54 -4.88 19.58
C SER A 46 -16.58 -5.99 19.14
N ARG A 47 -16.36 -6.11 17.83
CA ARG A 47 -15.42 -7.08 17.26
C ARG A 47 -13.97 -6.72 17.57
N CYS A 48 -13.63 -5.42 17.56
CA CYS A 48 -12.32 -4.91 17.96
C CYS A 48 -11.98 -5.32 19.40
N LEU A 49 -12.89 -5.11 20.36
CA LEU A 49 -12.69 -5.51 21.76
C LEU A 49 -12.50 -7.02 21.90
N THR A 50 -13.29 -7.82 21.17
CA THR A 50 -13.13 -9.28 21.14
C THR A 50 -11.74 -9.71 20.64
N MET A 51 -11.20 -8.99 19.66
CA MET A 51 -9.87 -9.23 19.09
C MET A 51 -8.73 -8.76 20.02
N ILE A 52 -8.97 -7.72 20.83
CA ILE A 52 -8.02 -7.34 21.87
C ILE A 52 -7.93 -8.46 22.93
N GLU A 53 -9.08 -9.01 23.32
CA GLU A 53 -9.11 -10.08 24.31
C GLU A 53 -8.40 -11.35 23.80
N SER A 54 -8.59 -11.68 22.52
CA SER A 54 -8.05 -12.93 21.94
C SER A 54 -6.53 -13.02 21.90
N VAL A 55 -5.80 -11.91 22.03
CA VAL A 55 -4.33 -11.91 22.06
C VAL A 55 -3.76 -11.95 23.48
N HIS A 56 -4.59 -11.92 24.52
CA HIS A 56 -4.13 -12.16 25.88
C HIS A 56 -3.53 -13.57 26.01
N GLY A 57 -2.47 -13.69 26.81
CA GLY A 57 -1.69 -14.93 26.95
C GLY A 57 -0.76 -15.28 25.78
N GLN A 58 -0.96 -14.72 24.57
CA GLN A 58 -0.09 -15.01 23.42
C GLN A 58 1.33 -14.45 23.64
N LYS A 59 2.36 -15.28 23.38
CA LYS A 59 3.76 -14.86 23.27
C LYS A 59 4.14 -14.73 21.80
N PHE A 60 4.77 -13.62 21.44
CA PHE A 60 5.26 -13.41 20.09
C PHE A 60 6.51 -14.26 19.82
N SER A 61 6.39 -15.26 18.96
CA SER A 61 7.46 -16.23 18.65
C SER A 61 8.18 -15.99 17.32
N ARG A 62 7.65 -15.10 16.46
CA ARG A 62 8.23 -14.84 15.15
C ARG A 62 9.58 -14.12 15.29
N TYR A 63 10.53 -14.46 14.42
CA TYR A 63 11.79 -13.71 14.32
C TYR A 63 11.52 -12.30 13.77
N VAL A 64 12.14 -11.30 14.39
CA VAL A 64 12.13 -9.91 13.90
C VAL A 64 13.58 -9.49 13.66
N PRO A 65 13.95 -9.16 12.42
CA PRO A 65 15.27 -8.65 12.08
C PRO A 65 15.69 -7.49 12.98
N GLU A 66 16.98 -7.42 13.29
CA GLU A 66 17.54 -6.33 14.10
C GLU A 66 17.46 -5.00 13.38
N ASP A 67 17.79 -4.98 12.10
CA ASP A 67 17.66 -3.79 11.26
C ASP A 67 16.26 -3.72 10.62
N ILE A 68 15.61 -2.57 10.75
CA ILE A 68 14.34 -2.27 10.13
C ILE A 68 14.48 -2.13 8.60
N THR A 69 15.65 -1.76 8.09
CA THR A 69 15.86 -1.60 6.64
C THR A 69 15.62 -2.91 5.89
N THR A 70 15.93 -4.05 6.51
CA THR A 70 15.69 -5.39 5.96
C THR A 70 14.19 -5.71 5.83
N LEU A 71 13.36 -5.13 6.70
CA LEU A 71 11.91 -5.26 6.61
C LEU A 71 11.34 -4.26 5.61
N LEU A 72 11.86 -3.03 5.58
CA LEU A 72 11.42 -2.00 4.65
C LEU A 72 11.72 -2.39 3.19
N SER A 73 12.83 -3.09 2.94
CA SER A 73 13.15 -3.61 1.60
C SER A 73 12.14 -4.65 1.10
N MET A 74 11.49 -5.42 1.99
CA MET A 74 10.40 -6.34 1.63
C MET A 74 9.14 -5.61 1.12
N THR A 75 9.00 -4.31 1.41
CA THR A 75 7.87 -3.47 1.00
C THR A 75 8.21 -2.36 0.01
N GLN A 76 9.48 -2.18 -0.33
CA GLN A 76 9.90 -1.10 -1.24
C GLN A 76 10.35 -1.64 -2.60
N PRO A 77 9.43 -1.96 -3.51
CA PRO A 77 9.80 -2.15 -4.92
C PRO A 77 9.89 -0.83 -5.69
N LEU A 78 9.17 0.22 -5.28
CA LEU A 78 9.21 1.54 -5.91
C LEU A 78 9.39 2.63 -4.85
N LYS A 79 10.53 3.32 -4.85
CA LYS A 79 10.72 4.57 -4.09
C LYS A 79 10.20 5.80 -4.83
N LEU A 80 9.60 5.59 -6.00
CA LEU A 80 9.08 6.65 -6.85
C LEU A 80 7.66 7.02 -6.41
N ARG A 81 7.29 8.29 -6.63
CA ARG A 81 5.97 8.82 -6.37
C ARG A 81 5.60 9.82 -7.45
N GLY A 82 4.34 9.84 -7.85
CA GLY A 82 3.82 10.85 -8.74
C GLY A 82 4.30 10.68 -10.18
N PHE A 83 4.37 11.80 -10.90
CA PHE A 83 4.62 11.77 -12.34
C PHE A 83 6.03 11.25 -12.67
N GLN A 84 6.10 10.32 -13.62
CA GLN A 84 7.32 9.78 -14.18
C GLN A 84 7.27 9.91 -15.71
N LYS A 85 8.43 10.13 -16.32
CA LYS A 85 8.59 10.03 -17.78
C LYS A 85 8.23 8.61 -18.24
N TRP A 86 7.75 8.47 -19.47
CA TRP A 86 7.28 7.20 -20.02
C TRP A 86 8.25 6.03 -19.80
N ASP A 87 9.52 6.21 -20.19
CA ASP A 87 10.53 5.14 -20.07
C ASP A 87 10.81 4.77 -18.61
N VAL A 88 10.83 5.78 -17.71
CA VAL A 88 11.03 5.57 -16.27
C VAL A 88 9.85 4.83 -15.67
N PHE A 89 8.63 5.17 -16.07
CA PHE A 89 7.41 4.48 -15.65
C PHE A 89 7.45 3.00 -16.07
N CYS A 90 7.72 2.73 -17.35
CA CYS A 90 7.80 1.38 -17.88
C CYS A 90 8.88 0.55 -17.18
N ASN A 91 10.07 1.12 -17.00
CA ASN A 91 11.17 0.46 -16.30
C ASN A 91 10.83 0.19 -14.83
N ALA A 92 10.20 1.13 -14.13
CA ALA A 92 9.82 0.98 -12.74
C ALA A 92 8.79 -0.16 -12.56
N VAL A 93 7.73 -0.18 -13.39
CA VAL A 93 6.73 -1.24 -13.37
C VAL A 93 7.34 -2.59 -13.74
N ASN A 94 8.19 -2.65 -14.79
CA ASN A 94 8.87 -3.89 -15.18
C ASN A 94 9.79 -4.42 -14.08
N ASN A 95 10.60 -3.57 -13.44
CA ASN A 95 11.46 -3.97 -12.33
C ASN A 95 10.65 -4.56 -11.18
N MET A 96 9.48 -3.98 -10.90
CA MET A 96 8.58 -4.48 -9.87
C MET A 96 7.94 -5.82 -10.27
N MET A 97 7.53 -5.98 -11.52
CA MET A 97 6.96 -7.24 -12.03
C MET A 97 7.99 -8.36 -12.07
N ASN A 98 9.25 -8.05 -12.34
CA ASN A 98 10.35 -9.02 -12.46
C ASN A 98 11.09 -9.26 -11.13
N ASN A 99 10.78 -8.53 -10.06
CA ASN A 99 11.44 -8.71 -8.78
C ASN A 99 11.03 -10.06 -8.14
N PRO A 100 11.96 -11.02 -7.95
CA PRO A 100 11.68 -12.34 -7.40
C PRO A 100 11.45 -12.31 -5.88
N LEU A 101 11.83 -11.22 -5.21
CA LEU A 101 11.63 -11.02 -3.77
C LEU A 101 10.22 -10.50 -3.44
N LEU A 102 9.47 -10.05 -4.44
CA LEU A 102 8.09 -9.61 -4.25
C LEU A 102 7.11 -10.79 -4.35
N PRO A 103 5.98 -10.71 -3.64
CA PRO A 103 4.92 -11.71 -3.76
C PRO A 103 4.51 -11.93 -5.23
N ALA A 104 4.27 -13.19 -5.61
CA ALA A 104 3.85 -13.56 -6.96
C ALA A 104 2.51 -12.90 -7.37
N HIS A 105 1.66 -12.59 -6.39
CA HIS A 105 0.34 -11.99 -6.58
C HIS A 105 0.20 -10.67 -5.84
N GLY A 106 -0.66 -9.78 -6.37
CA GLY A 106 -1.00 -8.52 -5.72
C GLY A 106 0.13 -7.48 -5.75
N LYS A 107 0.99 -7.52 -6.78
CA LYS A 107 2.04 -6.50 -6.96
C LYS A 107 1.43 -5.11 -7.14
N GLY A 108 0.30 -4.97 -7.82
CA GLY A 108 -0.41 -3.71 -7.93
C GLY A 108 -1.45 -3.74 -9.04
N VAL A 109 -2.05 -2.60 -9.30
CA VAL A 109 -3.00 -2.40 -10.39
C VAL A 109 -2.43 -1.36 -11.37
N LEU A 110 -2.43 -1.71 -12.65
CA LEU A 110 -2.12 -0.79 -13.75
C LEU A 110 -3.44 -0.33 -14.38
N VAL A 111 -3.66 0.98 -14.47
CA VAL A 111 -4.89 1.58 -15.00
C VAL A 111 -4.55 2.62 -16.04
N ALA A 112 -5.25 2.59 -17.18
CA ALA A 112 -5.14 3.62 -18.21
C ALA A 112 -6.47 4.38 -18.30
N LEU A 113 -6.49 5.60 -17.75
CA LEU A 113 -7.63 6.49 -17.76
C LEU A 113 -7.66 7.32 -19.05
N ARG A 114 -8.82 7.41 -19.68
CA ARG A 114 -9.06 8.30 -20.83
C ARG A 114 -9.83 9.52 -20.34
N PRO A 115 -9.28 10.74 -20.49
CA PRO A 115 -10.01 11.97 -20.17
C PRO A 115 -11.31 12.11 -20.99
N VAL A 116 -12.32 12.75 -20.41
CA VAL A 116 -13.57 13.10 -21.11
C VAL A 116 -13.31 14.13 -22.22
N PRO A 117 -14.14 14.18 -23.28
CA PRO A 117 -14.07 15.22 -24.29
C PRO A 117 -14.21 16.60 -23.62
N GLY A 118 -13.16 17.42 -23.68
CA GLY A 118 -13.10 18.73 -23.02
C GLY A 118 -11.99 18.87 -21.97
N ILE A 119 -11.44 17.76 -21.47
CA ILE A 119 -10.28 17.76 -20.56
C ILE A 119 -9.07 17.20 -21.29
N ARG A 120 -7.97 17.95 -21.30
CA ARG A 120 -6.70 17.45 -21.83
C ARG A 120 -6.01 16.55 -20.81
N VAL A 121 -5.18 15.61 -21.27
CA VAL A 121 -4.49 14.66 -20.37
C VAL A 121 -3.56 15.37 -19.38
N GLU A 122 -2.99 16.52 -19.78
CA GLU A 122 -2.15 17.35 -18.93
C GLU A 122 -2.96 17.99 -17.79
N GLN A 123 -4.22 18.34 -18.03
CA GLN A 123 -5.13 18.85 -17.00
C GLN A 123 -5.58 17.72 -16.06
N ALA A 124 -5.84 16.52 -16.59
CA ALA A 124 -6.11 15.35 -15.75
C ALA A 124 -4.89 15.01 -14.86
N LEU A 125 -3.67 15.19 -15.36
CA LEU A 125 -2.44 14.98 -14.62
C LEU A 125 -2.28 15.95 -13.43
N THR A 126 -2.65 17.24 -13.59
CA THR A 126 -2.53 18.22 -12.48
C THR A 126 -3.47 17.92 -11.32
N LEU A 127 -4.62 17.29 -11.61
CA LEU A 127 -5.59 16.83 -10.61
C LEU A 127 -5.16 15.54 -9.93
N CYS A 128 -4.29 14.74 -10.56
CA CYS A 128 -3.88 13.46 -10.03
C CYS A 128 -2.76 13.64 -8.97
N ARG A 129 -3.09 13.50 -7.68
CA ARG A 129 -2.15 13.72 -6.57
C ARG A 129 -2.03 12.51 -5.65
N PRO A 130 -1.17 11.52 -5.98
CA PRO A 130 -0.92 10.39 -5.12
C PRO A 130 -0.14 10.81 -3.89
N ASN A 131 -0.66 10.48 -2.71
CA ASN A 131 0.00 10.77 -1.44
C ASN A 131 1.09 9.75 -1.10
N ARG A 132 0.96 8.52 -1.61
CA ARG A 132 1.81 7.37 -1.25
C ARG A 132 2.96 7.14 -2.22
N THR A 133 4.11 6.80 -1.66
CA THR A 133 5.25 6.25 -2.42
C THR A 133 4.88 4.88 -3.00
N GLY A 134 5.24 4.61 -4.25
CA GLY A 134 4.81 3.43 -4.98
C GLY A 134 3.65 3.68 -5.95
N ASP A 135 2.92 4.79 -5.77
CA ASP A 135 1.88 5.22 -6.71
C ASP A 135 2.50 6.21 -7.70
N ILE A 136 2.66 5.77 -8.95
CA ILE A 136 3.27 6.55 -10.03
C ILE A 136 2.31 6.70 -11.19
N MET A 137 2.48 7.76 -11.97
CA MET A 137 1.72 7.97 -13.20
C MET A 137 2.59 8.45 -14.35
N THR A 138 2.11 8.25 -15.57
CA THR A 138 2.68 8.82 -16.78
C THR A 138 1.57 9.19 -17.77
N ILE A 139 1.94 9.88 -18.85
CA ILE A 139 1.03 10.22 -19.95
C ILE A 139 1.55 9.57 -21.22
N GLY A 140 0.64 8.97 -21.99
CA GLY A 140 0.98 8.33 -23.26
C GLY A 140 -0.26 8.09 -24.11
N GLY A 141 -0.19 8.42 -25.41
CA GLY A 141 -1.28 8.18 -26.35
C GLY A 141 -2.62 8.81 -25.94
N ASN A 142 -2.59 10.04 -25.42
CA ASN A 142 -3.76 10.76 -24.88
C ASN A 142 -4.49 10.01 -23.74
N ARG A 143 -3.74 9.24 -22.95
CA ARG A 143 -4.22 8.54 -21.75
C ARG A 143 -3.32 8.86 -20.57
N LEU A 144 -3.93 8.91 -19.39
CA LEU A 144 -3.25 9.00 -18.11
C LEU A 144 -3.08 7.58 -17.59
N VAL A 145 -1.84 7.10 -17.48
CA VAL A 145 -1.54 5.74 -17.03
C VAL A 145 -1.06 5.82 -15.59
N LEU A 146 -1.70 5.07 -14.68
CA LEU A 146 -1.33 4.98 -13.28
C LEU A 146 -0.92 3.55 -12.93
N PHE A 147 0.06 3.42 -12.07
CA PHE A 147 0.38 2.18 -11.41
C PHE A 147 0.27 2.36 -9.89
N LEU A 148 -0.61 1.58 -9.26
CA LEU A 148 -0.89 1.62 -7.83
C LEU A 148 -0.28 0.38 -7.16
N SER A 149 0.86 0.58 -6.49
CA SER A 149 1.59 -0.52 -5.85
C SER A 149 0.76 -1.20 -4.76
N PHE A 150 0.62 -2.51 -4.79
CA PHE A 150 -0.08 -3.31 -3.80
C PHE A 150 -1.56 -2.97 -3.59
N CYS A 151 -2.18 -2.29 -4.55
CA CYS A 151 -3.62 -2.10 -4.59
C CYS A 151 -4.31 -3.40 -5.02
N ARG A 152 -5.47 -3.72 -4.43
CA ARG A 152 -6.34 -4.81 -4.91
C ARG A 152 -7.32 -4.22 -5.93
N ILE A 153 -7.75 -5.04 -6.88
CA ILE A 153 -8.70 -4.58 -7.92
C ILE A 153 -10.01 -4.05 -7.32
N ASN A 154 -10.49 -4.66 -6.22
CA ASN A 154 -11.71 -4.23 -5.54
C ASN A 154 -11.58 -2.88 -4.82
N ASP A 155 -10.36 -2.46 -4.50
CA ASP A 155 -10.08 -1.21 -3.79
C ASP A 155 -9.68 -0.08 -4.77
N LEU A 156 -9.76 -0.33 -6.08
CA LEU A 156 -9.31 0.60 -7.11
C LEU A 156 -10.10 1.91 -7.08
N ASP A 157 -11.43 1.85 -7.06
CA ASP A 157 -12.28 3.04 -7.04
C ASP A 157 -12.04 3.88 -5.78
N THR A 158 -11.88 3.20 -4.64
CA THR A 158 -11.53 3.85 -3.37
C THR A 158 -10.16 4.53 -3.45
N ALA A 159 -9.18 3.91 -4.09
CA ALA A 159 -7.86 4.51 -4.29
C ALA A 159 -7.93 5.73 -5.22
N LEU A 160 -8.65 5.64 -6.34
CA LEU A 160 -8.82 6.74 -7.29
C LEU A 160 -9.52 7.94 -6.64
N ASN A 161 -10.56 7.71 -5.84
CA ASN A 161 -11.26 8.78 -5.12
C ASN A 161 -10.40 9.51 -4.08
N HIS A 162 -9.32 8.88 -3.59
CA HIS A 162 -8.35 9.55 -2.72
C HIS A 162 -7.22 10.26 -3.49
N ILE A 163 -6.95 9.84 -4.74
CA ILE A 163 -5.89 10.41 -5.58
C ILE A 163 -6.39 11.64 -6.35
N PHE A 164 -7.65 11.62 -6.78
CA PHE A 164 -8.28 12.73 -7.47
C PHE A 164 -9.15 13.54 -6.50
N PRO A 165 -9.08 14.89 -6.53
CA PRO A 165 -9.94 15.75 -5.71
C PRO A 165 -11.38 15.82 -6.23
N LEU A 166 -11.65 15.27 -7.41
CA LEU A 166 -12.93 15.28 -8.10
C LEU A 166 -13.38 13.83 -8.38
N PRO A 167 -14.69 13.58 -8.49
CA PRO A 167 -15.21 12.29 -8.91
C PRO A 167 -14.59 11.86 -10.25
N THR A 168 -14.23 10.58 -10.35
CA THR A 168 -13.54 10.02 -11.52
C THR A 168 -14.48 9.46 -12.60
N GLY A 169 -15.80 9.58 -12.41
CA GLY A 169 -16.86 9.12 -13.30
C GLY A 169 -17.69 10.25 -13.90
#